data_AF-A0A3M2AAF6-F1
#
_entry.id   AF-A0A3M2AAF6-F1
#
_cell.length_a   1.000
_cell.length_b   1.000
_cell.length_c   1.000
_cell.angle_alpha   90.00
_cell.angle_beta   90.00
_cell.angle_gamma   90.00
#
_symmetry.space_group_name_H-M   'P 1'
#
loop_
_entity.id
_entity.type
_entity.pdbx_description
1 polymer ?
#
loop_
_entity_poly.entity_id
_entity_poly.type
_entity_poly.pdbx_seq_one_letter_code
_entity_poly.pdbx_strand_id
1 'polypeptide(L)'
;MMEIGNSEAIGMSVEEGIGVAFVSRTVARRGIELGRLKEVKVNGLSLKRDVFIVASRRHPATQAQTEFWNFVQEPENVALLEQAV
;
A
#
# COMPACT_ATOMS: atom_id res chain seq x y z
N MET A 1 -11.32 -6.77 19.12
CA MET A 1 -10.89 -6.45 17.76
C MET A 1 -10.87 -4.95 17.66
N MET A 2 -9.73 -4.36 17.31
CA MET A 2 -9.58 -2.91 17.10
C MET A 2 -9.55 -2.67 15.60
N GLU A 3 -10.27 -1.66 15.14
CA GLU A 3 -10.26 -1.22 13.74
C GLU A 3 -9.75 0.21 13.70
N ILE A 4 -8.68 0.44 12.95
CA ILE A 4 -8.06 1.74 12.77
C ILE A 4 -8.10 2.04 11.27
N GLY A 5 -8.74 3.13 10.88
CA GLY A 5 -8.97 3.47 9.46
C GLY A 5 -7.74 3.96 8.70
N ASN A 6 -6.56 4.01 9.33
CA ASN A 6 -5.32 4.47 8.73
C ASN A 6 -4.18 3.48 9.01
N SER A 7 -3.52 3.03 7.95
CA SER A 7 -2.41 2.07 8.03
C SER A 7 -1.23 2.59 8.85
N GLU A 8 -0.96 3.89 8.83
CA GLU A 8 0.13 4.48 9.64
C GLU A 8 -0.19 4.41 11.14
N ALA A 9 -1.44 4.67 11.52
CA ALA A 9 -1.87 4.54 12.91
C ALA A 9 -1.85 3.09 13.41
N ILE A 10 -2.13 2.12 12.53
CA ILE A 10 -1.91 0.69 12.82
C ILE A 10 -0.42 0.43 13.10
N GLY A 11 0.47 0.91 12.22
CA GLY A 11 1.92 0.75 12.39
C GLY A 11 2.42 1.32 13.72
N MET A 12 2.06 2.57 14.04
CA MET A 12 2.43 3.21 15.31
C MET A 12 1.91 2.43 16.52
N SER A 13 0.67 1.92 16.48
CA SER A 13 0.12 1.14 17.59
C SER A 13 0.94 -0.13 17.86
N VAL A 14 1.43 -0.79 16.81
CA VAL A 14 2.29 -1.97 16.94
C VAL A 14 3.68 -1.57 17.45
N GLU A 15 4.26 -0.47 16.98
CA GLU A 15 5.54 0.06 17.47
C GLU A 15 5.49 0.37 18.98
N GLU A 16 4.34 0.86 19.48
CA GLU A 16 4.09 1.14 20.90
C GLU A 16 3.70 -0.11 21.73
N GLY A 17 3.73 -1.30 21.13
CA GLY A 17 3.49 -2.56 21.85
C GLY A 17 2.03 -2.87 22.15
N ILE A 18 1.07 -2.20 21.48
CA ILE A 18 -0.37 -2.42 21.70
C ILE A 18 -0.81 -3.81 21.21
N GLY A 19 -0.08 -4.44 20.28
CA GLY A 19 -0.34 -5.80 19.84
C GLY A 19 0.30 -6.15 18.50
N VAL A 20 -0.39 -7.02 17.73
CA VAL A 20 -0.01 -7.43 16.37
C VAL A 20 -1.07 -7.01 15.37
N ALA A 21 -0.67 -6.75 14.12
CA ALA A 21 -1.59 -6.33 13.07
C ALA A 21 -1.21 -6.91 11.70
N PHE A 22 -2.22 -7.04 10.83
CA PHE A 22 -2.02 -7.28 9.40
C PHE A 22 -2.00 -5.94 8.67
N VAL A 23 -0.89 -5.63 8.00
CA VAL A 23 -0.71 -4.40 7.21
C VAL A 23 -0.01 -4.73 5.89
N SER A 24 -0.08 -3.82 4.91
CA SER A 24 0.69 -3.99 3.67
C SER A 24 2.19 -3.89 3.94
N ARG A 25 2.99 -4.58 3.14
CA ARG A 25 4.45 -4.53 3.25
C ARG A 25 4.99 -3.13 2.99
N THR A 26 4.38 -2.37 2.07
CA THR A 26 4.71 -0.95 1.83
C THR A 26 4.64 -0.11 3.10
N VAL A 27 3.61 -0.31 3.94
CA VAL A 27 3.42 0.45 5.19
C VAL A 27 4.43 0.00 6.26
N ALA A 28 4.64 -1.31 6.39
CA ALA A 28 5.54 -1.85 7.40
C ALA A 28 7.03 -1.62 7.09
N ARG A 29 7.39 -1.41 5.81
CA ARG A 29 8.77 -1.32 5.31
C ARG A 29 9.66 -0.42 6.17
N ARG A 30 9.24 0.83 6.39
CA ARG A 30 10.02 1.80 7.18
C ARG A 30 10.23 1.33 8.63
N GLY A 31 9.18 0.82 9.27
CA GLY A 31 9.27 0.35 10.66
C GLY A 31 10.20 -0.86 10.78
N ILE A 32 10.19 -1.76 9.79
CA ILE A 32 11.08 -2.91 9.72
C ILE A 32 12.53 -2.48 9.47
N GLU A 33 12.78 -1.58 8.52
CA GLU A 33 14.11 -1.04 8.21
C GLU A 33 14.74 -0.31 9.42
N LEU A 34 13.93 0.37 10.21
CA LEU A 34 14.35 1.04 11.45
C LEU A 34 14.43 0.10 12.66
N GLY A 35 14.11 -1.19 12.50
CA GLY A 35 14.10 -2.18 13.59
C GLY A 35 13.00 -1.99 14.64
N ARG A 36 11.99 -1.14 14.35
CA ARG A 36 10.85 -0.86 15.24
C ARG A 36 9.72 -1.87 15.08
N LEU A 37 9.63 -2.51 13.91
CA LEU A 37 8.66 -3.56 13.59
C LEU A 37 9.37 -4.84 13.16
N LYS A 38 8.69 -5.97 13.37
CA LYS A 38 9.15 -7.29 12.92
C LYS A 38 8.03 -8.03 12.19
N GLU A 39 8.32 -8.51 10.99
CA GLU A 39 7.40 -9.35 10.22
C GLU A 39 7.34 -10.76 10.84
N VAL A 40 6.12 -11.30 11.00
CA VAL A 40 5.87 -12.66 11.47
C VAL A 40 5.21 -13.44 10.34
N LYS A 41 5.87 -14.51 9.87
CA LYS A 41 5.29 -15.41 8.86
C LYS A 41 4.28 -16.35 9.49
N VAL A 42 3.07 -16.38 8.93
CA VAL A 42 1.99 -17.29 9.33
C VAL A 42 1.91 -18.44 8.34
N ASN A 43 2.08 -19.67 8.81
CA ASN A 43 2.05 -20.86 7.95
C ASN A 43 0.67 -21.01 7.29
N GLY A 44 0.67 -21.30 5.98
CA GLY A 44 -0.56 -21.49 5.20
C GLY A 44 -1.30 -20.19 4.84
N LEU A 45 -0.78 -19.02 5.21
CA LEU A 45 -1.43 -17.74 4.94
C LEU A 45 -0.65 -16.93 3.89
N SER A 46 -1.28 -16.69 2.74
CA SER A 46 -0.79 -15.78 1.69
C SER A 46 -1.85 -14.72 1.42
N LEU A 47 -1.63 -13.51 1.93
CA LEU A 47 -2.50 -12.36 1.67
C LEU A 47 -1.95 -11.59 0.48
N LYS A 48 -2.79 -11.44 -0.56
CA LYS A 48 -2.53 -10.60 -1.72
C LYS A 48 -3.67 -9.60 -1.85
N ARG A 49 -3.33 -8.36 -2.22
CA ARG A 49 -4.31 -7.31 -2.49
C ARG A 49 -4.01 -6.68 -3.83
N ASP A 50 -4.99 -6.70 -4.71
CA ASP A 50 -4.92 -5.98 -5.97
C ASP A 50 -5.20 -4.50 -5.74
N VAL A 51 -4.43 -3.65 -6.41
CA VAL A 51 -4.60 -2.19 -6.41
C VAL A 51 -5.04 -1.78 -7.81
N PHE A 52 -6.14 -1.04 -7.90
CA PHE A 52 -6.72 -0.61 -9.16
C PHE A 52 -6.68 0.90 -9.27
N ILE A 53 -6.35 1.40 -10.46
CA ILE A 53 -6.62 2.79 -10.85
C ILE A 53 -7.93 2.82 -11.65
N VAL A 54 -8.78 3.80 -11.38
CA VAL A 54 -10.09 3.93 -12.02
C VAL A 54 -10.29 5.34 -12.55
N ALA A 55 -10.74 5.46 -13.79
CA ALA A 55 -11.13 6.72 -14.42
C ALA A 55 -12.63 6.75 -14.73
N SER A 56 -13.28 7.89 -14.51
CA SER A 56 -14.69 8.06 -14.86
C SER A 56 -14.87 8.16 -16.37
N ARG A 57 -15.81 7.38 -16.91
CA ARG A 57 -16.21 7.47 -18.33
C ARG A 57 -17.34 8.46 -18.58
N ARG A 58 -17.94 9.00 -17.50
CA ARG A 58 -19.10 9.91 -17.59
C ARG A 58 -18.71 11.37 -17.84
N HIS A 59 -17.50 11.74 -17.45
CA HIS A 59 -16.98 13.08 -17.58
C HIS A 59 -15.68 13.03 -18.37
N PRO A 60 -15.44 13.99 -19.30
CA PRO A 60 -14.14 14.13 -19.93
C PRO A 60 -13.05 14.29 -18.88
N ALA A 61 -11.93 13.59 -19.08
CA ALA A 61 -10.77 13.75 -18.23
C ALA A 61 -10.17 15.16 -18.45
N THR A 62 -9.69 15.78 -17.37
CA THR A 62 -8.84 16.96 -17.50
C THR A 62 -7.51 16.58 -18.13
N GLN A 63 -6.76 17.55 -18.63
CA GLN A 63 -5.41 17.29 -19.15
C GLN A 63 -4.54 16.58 -18.12
N ALA A 64 -4.53 17.04 -16.87
CA ALA A 64 -3.76 16.41 -15.80
C ALA A 64 -4.18 14.95 -15.54
N GLN A 65 -5.48 14.63 -15.61
CA GLN A 65 -5.97 13.26 -15.46
C GLN A 65 -5.50 12.37 -16.62
N THR A 66 -5.54 12.86 -17.84
CA THR A 66 -5.07 12.14 -19.04
C THR A 66 -3.58 11.90 -18.98
N GLU A 67 -2.77 12.92 -18.68
CA GLU A 67 -1.31 12.77 -18.58
C GLU A 67 -0.92 11.79 -17.47
N PHE A 68 -1.57 11.86 -16.31
CA PHE A 68 -1.32 10.89 -15.23
C PHE A 68 -1.73 9.47 -15.63
N TRP A 69 -2.88 9.30 -16.30
CA TRP A 69 -3.36 8.02 -16.79
C TRP A 69 -2.42 7.40 -17.82
N ASN A 70 -1.85 8.21 -18.71
CA ASN A 70 -0.83 7.77 -19.67
C ASN A 70 0.46 7.40 -18.94
N PHE A 71 0.95 8.27 -18.06
CA PHE A 71 2.17 8.05 -17.27
C PHE A 71 2.15 6.69 -16.55
N VAL A 72 1.06 6.34 -15.87
CA VAL A 72 0.99 5.06 -15.12
C VAL A 72 0.88 3.82 -16.02
N GLN A 73 0.52 3.96 -17.30
CA GLN A 73 0.37 2.85 -18.26
C GLN A 73 1.56 2.71 -19.22
N GLU A 74 2.42 3.72 -19.30
CA GLU A 74 3.64 3.66 -20.10
C GLU A 74 4.52 2.49 -19.63
N PRO A 75 4.95 1.58 -20.52
CA PRO A 75 5.69 0.36 -20.12
C PRO A 75 6.94 0.64 -19.29
N GLU A 76 7.63 1.75 -19.56
CA GLU A 76 8.79 2.22 -18.80
C GLU A 76 8.48 2.61 -17.35
N ASN A 77 7.24 3.01 -17.06
CA ASN A 77 6.77 3.42 -15.74
C ASN A 77 6.06 2.30 -14.98
N VAL A 78 5.69 1.19 -15.62
CA VAL A 78 5.04 0.04 -14.95
C VAL A 78 5.90 -0.48 -13.79
N ALA A 79 7.23 -0.47 -13.94
CA ALA A 79 8.16 -0.86 -12.90
C ALA A 79 8.07 0.02 -11.63
N LEU A 80 7.62 1.28 -11.75
CA LEU A 80 7.41 2.17 -10.59
C LEU A 80 6.23 1.69 -9.73
N LEU A 81 5.22 1.07 -10.34
CA LEU A 81 4.09 0.49 -9.61
C LEU A 81 4.53 -0.76 -8.83
N GLU A 82 5.44 -1.55 -9.39
CA GLU A 82 6.00 -2.73 -8.71
C GLU A 82 6.87 -2.34 -7.49
N GLN A 83 7.52 -1.17 -7.52
CA GLN A 83 8.31 -0.66 -6.38
C GLN A 83 7.42 -0.10 -5.24
N ALA A 84 6.17 0.26 -5.56
CA ALA A 84 5.23 0.79 -4.59
C ALA A 84 4.51 -0.31 -3.77
N VAL A 85 4.50 -1.56 -4.25
CA VAL A 85 3.83 -2.73 -3.64
C VAL A 85 4.80 -3.57 -2.81
#